data_AF-A0A364VBV3-F1
#
_entry.id   AF-A0A364VBV3-F1
#
_cell.length_a   1.000
_cell.length_b   1.000
_cell.length_c   1.000
_cell.angle_alpha   90.00
_cell.angle_beta   90.00
_cell.angle_gamma   90.00
#
_symmetry.space_group_name_H-M   'P 1'
#
loop_
_entity.id
_entity.type
_entity.pdbx_description
1 polymer ?
#
loop_
_entity_poly.entity_id
_entity_poly.type
_entity_poly.pdbx_seq_one_letter_code
_entity_poly.pdbx_strand_id
1 'polypeptide(L)'
;MKLRNERQCSKVLVVFARDRETLEEDFVGLALDREQELHVREVVESPELQCLTEEVKLRGWEGGYSENHKPELVYLVFRGGRAQNQGHSDDDFDPEIYGAFVDRQQAEWFAEKDRYIGQKIVPLHVWELKPGWTSSNLRWD
;
A
#
# COMPACT_ATOMS: atom_id res chain seq x y z
N MET A 1 -36.43 -4.36 13.31
CA MET A 1 -35.50 -3.36 12.73
C MET A 1 -34.22 -4.09 12.36
N LYS A 2 -33.94 -4.30 11.08
CA LYS A 2 -32.71 -4.96 10.63
C LYS A 2 -31.59 -3.92 10.64
N LEU A 3 -30.64 -4.07 11.56
CA LEU A 3 -29.35 -3.37 11.47
C LEU A 3 -28.74 -3.77 10.13
N ARG A 4 -28.50 -2.79 9.25
CA ARG A 4 -27.78 -3.03 8.00
C ARG A 4 -26.42 -3.59 8.40
N ASN A 5 -26.14 -4.84 8.02
CA ASN A 5 -24.78 -5.36 7.94
C ASN A 5 -24.00 -4.36 7.09
N GLU A 6 -23.20 -3.52 7.71
CA GLU A 6 -21.99 -3.03 7.05
C GLU A 6 -21.26 -4.30 6.63
N ARG A 7 -21.28 -4.61 5.33
CA ARG A 7 -20.46 -5.71 4.80
C ARG A 7 -19.06 -5.41 5.30
N GLN A 8 -18.55 -6.26 6.18
CA GLN A 8 -17.22 -6.12 6.76
C GLN A 8 -16.23 -6.06 5.60
N CYS A 9 -15.81 -4.85 5.26
CA CYS A 9 -14.89 -4.62 4.17
C CYS A 9 -13.51 -4.87 4.73
N SER A 10 -12.85 -5.90 4.23
CA SER A 10 -11.48 -6.18 4.64
C SER A 10 -10.56 -5.03 4.26
N LYS A 11 -9.54 -4.83 5.08
CA LYS A 11 -8.53 -3.80 4.91
C LYS A 11 -7.17 -4.47 4.79
N VAL A 12 -6.24 -3.82 4.12
CA VAL A 12 -4.82 -4.14 4.18
C VAL A 12 -4.11 -3.05 4.96
N LEU A 13 -2.96 -3.37 5.52
CA LEU A 13 -2.07 -2.46 6.21
C LEU A 13 -0.92 -2.18 5.26
N VAL A 14 -0.86 -0.96 4.73
CA VAL A 14 0.27 -0.49 3.93
C VAL A 14 1.28 0.12 4.87
N VAL A 15 2.51 -0.37 4.82
CA VAL A 15 3.57 0.00 5.75
C VAL A 15 4.59 0.88 5.04
N PHE A 16 4.96 1.97 5.70
CA PHE A 16 5.90 2.96 5.21
C PHE A 16 7.09 3.07 6.16
N ALA A 17 8.26 3.29 5.59
CA ALA A 17 9.41 3.81 6.33
C ALA A 17 9.44 5.31 6.12
N ARG A 18 9.45 6.08 7.21
CA ARG A 18 9.62 7.53 7.17
C ARG A 18 10.96 7.93 7.73
N ASP A 19 11.74 8.68 6.97
CA ASP A 19 12.95 9.33 7.49
C ASP A 19 12.57 10.35 8.56
N ARG A 20 13.19 10.26 9.75
CA ARG A 20 12.85 11.12 10.88
C ARG A 20 13.35 12.56 10.70
N GLU A 21 14.35 12.80 9.85
CA GLU A 21 14.93 14.12 9.58
C GLU A 21 14.23 14.80 8.40
N THR A 22 14.12 14.11 7.25
CA THR A 22 13.57 14.68 6.02
C THR A 22 12.05 14.55 5.93
N LEU A 23 11.46 13.64 6.70
CA LEU A 23 10.05 13.25 6.66
C LEU A 23 9.62 12.55 5.35
N GLU A 24 10.56 12.19 4.49
CA GLU A 24 10.29 11.41 3.27
C GLU A 24 9.83 10.00 3.62
N GLU A 25 8.89 9.45 2.84
CA GLU A 25 8.23 8.17 3.11
C GLU A 25 8.42 7.20 1.94
N ASP A 26 8.80 5.94 2.19
CA ASP A 26 8.87 4.88 1.15
C ASP A 26 7.98 3.69 1.52
N PHE A 27 7.45 3.00 0.51
CA PHE A 27 6.69 1.76 0.71
C PHE A 27 7.63 0.62 1.06
N VAL A 28 7.40 0.03 2.23
CA VAL A 28 8.28 -1.01 2.74
C VAL A 28 7.55 -2.29 3.07
N GLY A 29 6.22 -2.29 3.08
CA GLY A 29 5.50 -3.55 3.19
C GLY A 29 3.99 -3.47 2.99
N LEU A 30 3.42 -4.66 2.85
CA LEU A 30 1.98 -4.87 2.79
C LEU A 30 1.60 -6.03 3.71
N ALA A 31 0.71 -5.78 4.65
CA ALA A 31 0.23 -6.76 5.62
C ALA A 31 -1.30 -6.92 5.55
N LEU A 32 -1.79 -8.14 5.82
CA LEU A 32 -3.23 -8.41 5.95
C LEU A 32 -3.74 -8.19 7.38
N ASP A 33 -2.85 -8.33 8.35
CA ASP A 33 -3.18 -8.28 9.77
C ASP A 33 -2.02 -7.66 10.57
N ARG A 34 -2.27 -7.48 11.86
CA ARG A 34 -1.31 -6.84 12.77
C ARG A 34 -0.07 -7.69 13.03
N GLU A 35 -0.16 -9.02 12.92
CA GLU A 35 1.01 -9.89 13.11
C GLU A 35 2.01 -9.70 11.97
N GLN A 36 1.51 -9.68 10.72
CA GLN A 36 2.34 -9.38 9.56
C GLN A 36 2.91 -7.96 9.62
N GLU A 37 2.10 -6.96 10.00
CA GLU A 37 2.59 -5.57 10.12
C GLU A 37 3.69 -5.44 11.17
N LEU A 38 3.56 -6.10 12.32
CA LEU A 38 4.61 -6.11 13.34
C LEU A 38 5.92 -6.69 12.80
N HIS A 39 5.86 -7.75 12.00
CA HIS A 39 7.05 -8.31 11.38
C HIS A 39 7.74 -7.32 10.42
N VAL A 40 6.96 -6.58 9.62
CA VAL A 40 7.54 -5.51 8.77
C VAL A 40 8.15 -4.41 9.63
N ARG A 41 7.45 -3.98 10.68
CA ARG A 41 7.91 -2.94 11.60
C ARG A 41 9.23 -3.30 12.27
N GLU A 42 9.39 -4.54 12.73
CA GLU A 42 10.63 -5.00 13.36
C GLU A 42 11.85 -4.90 12.43
N VAL A 43 11.64 -4.98 11.11
CA VAL A 43 12.69 -4.84 10.11
C VAL A 43 12.99 -3.37 9.80
N VAL A 44 11.97 -2.50 9.89
CA VAL A 44 12.04 -1.11 9.39
C VAL A 44 12.34 -0.07 10.48
N GLU A 45 11.79 -0.24 11.68
CA GLU A 45 11.89 0.76 12.75
C GLU A 45 13.33 0.88 13.27
N SER A 46 13.90 2.09 13.23
CA SER A 46 15.25 2.38 13.69
C SER A 46 15.34 3.78 14.31
N PRO A 47 16.49 4.17 14.89
CA PRO A 47 16.71 5.55 15.33
C PRO A 47 16.55 6.59 14.22
N GLU A 48 16.79 6.23 12.97
CA GLU A 48 16.72 7.07 11.77
C GLU A 48 15.37 6.96 11.06
N LEU A 49 14.76 5.77 11.05
CA LEU A 49 13.51 5.49 10.34
C LEU A 49 12.35 5.21 11.30
N GLN A 50 11.22 5.85 11.04
CA GLN A 50 9.96 5.57 11.73
C GLN A 50 9.07 4.68 10.88
N CYS A 51 8.53 3.60 11.45
CA CYS A 51 7.56 2.75 10.77
C CYS A 51 6.14 3.32 10.94
N LEU A 52 5.51 3.66 9.82
CA LEU A 52 4.12 4.11 9.74
C LEU A 52 3.23 3.06 9.06
N THR A 53 1.93 3.13 9.33
CA THR A 53 0.96 2.20 8.76
C THR A 53 -0.34 2.91 8.43
N GLU A 54 -0.82 2.70 7.21
CA GLU A 54 -2.14 3.15 6.75
C GLU A 54 -3.07 1.95 6.57
N GLU A 55 -4.31 2.05 7.07
CA GLU A 55 -5.33 1.04 6.82
C GLU A 55 -6.11 1.36 5.55
N VAL A 56 -5.97 0.51 4.53
CA VAL A 56 -6.55 0.75 3.21
C VAL A 56 -7.61 -0.30 2.94
N LYS A 57 -8.82 0.13 2.59
CA LYS A 57 -9.91 -0.80 2.24
C LYS A 57 -9.53 -1.63 1.00
N LEU A 58 -9.61 -2.94 1.13
CA LEU A 58 -9.39 -3.89 0.05
C LEU A 58 -10.67 -4.04 -0.79
N ARG A 59 -10.68 -3.45 -1.98
CA ARG A 59 -11.82 -3.45 -2.89
C ARG A 59 -11.88 -4.77 -3.64
N GLY A 60 -13.09 -5.29 -3.82
CA GLY A 60 -13.35 -6.59 -4.47
C GLY A 60 -13.20 -7.79 -3.53
N TRP A 61 -12.88 -7.58 -2.25
CA TRP A 61 -12.84 -8.64 -1.24
C TRP A 61 -14.01 -8.54 -0.26
N GLU A 62 -14.65 -9.67 0.04
CA GLU A 62 -15.75 -9.76 1.00
C GLU A 62 -15.41 -10.73 2.13
N GLY A 63 -15.66 -10.32 3.38
CA GLY A 63 -15.35 -11.13 4.56
C GLY A 63 -13.90 -11.01 5.03
N GLY A 64 -13.62 -11.45 6.25
CA GLY A 64 -12.29 -11.38 6.88
C GLY A 64 -11.27 -12.35 6.29
N TYR A 65 -10.01 -12.20 6.72
CA TYR A 65 -8.95 -13.11 6.34
C TYR A 65 -8.91 -14.35 7.22
N SER A 66 -8.53 -15.48 6.63
CA SER A 66 -8.15 -16.70 7.34
C SER A 66 -7.04 -17.42 6.58
N GLU A 67 -6.46 -18.45 7.19
CA GLU A 67 -5.38 -19.24 6.57
C GLU A 67 -5.74 -19.76 5.16
N ASN A 68 -6.98 -20.20 4.99
CA ASN A 68 -7.51 -20.72 3.72
C ASN A 68 -8.29 -19.69 2.90
N HIS A 69 -8.42 -18.46 3.39
CA HIS A 69 -9.22 -17.41 2.75
C HIS A 69 -8.50 -16.07 2.88
N LYS A 70 -7.51 -15.86 2.03
CA LYS A 70 -6.73 -14.63 1.94
C LYS A 70 -6.38 -14.36 0.48
N PRO A 71 -6.23 -13.08 0.07
CA PRO A 71 -5.82 -12.76 -1.28
C PRO A 71 -4.39 -13.27 -1.52
N GLU A 72 -4.13 -13.83 -2.70
CA GLU A 72 -2.76 -14.19 -3.12
C GLU A 72 -1.96 -12.95 -3.51
N LEU A 73 -2.65 -11.96 -4.11
CA LEU A 73 -2.10 -10.70 -4.59
C LEU A 73 -3.02 -9.54 -4.20
N VAL A 74 -2.40 -8.40 -3.98
CA VAL A 74 -3.06 -7.11 -3.79
C VAL A 74 -2.43 -6.12 -4.75
N TYR A 75 -3.28 -5.41 -5.48
CA TYR A 75 -2.90 -4.35 -6.39
C TYR A 75 -3.07 -3.02 -5.66
N LEU A 76 -1.96 -2.40 -5.31
CA LEU A 76 -1.92 -1.12 -4.62
C LEU A 76 -1.83 0.00 -5.65
N VAL A 77 -2.77 0.94 -5.58
CA VAL A 77 -2.80 2.13 -6.44
C VAL A 77 -2.41 3.34 -5.61
N PHE A 78 -1.43 4.08 -6.10
CA PHE A 78 -0.90 5.25 -5.41
C PHE A 78 -0.35 6.28 -6.40
N ARG A 79 -0.14 7.48 -5.88
CA ARG A 79 0.49 8.60 -6.54
C ARG A 79 1.84 8.86 -5.91
N GLY A 80 2.76 9.48 -6.65
CA GLY A 80 4.06 9.83 -6.10
C GLY A 80 4.93 8.59 -6.00
N GLY A 81 6.24 8.79 -5.98
CA GLY A 81 7.17 7.68 -6.08
C GLY A 81 7.25 7.07 -7.48
N ARG A 82 7.42 5.73 -7.57
CA ARG A 82 7.90 5.05 -8.78
C ARG A 82 7.02 3.89 -9.24
N ALA A 83 7.09 3.58 -10.53
CA ALA A 83 6.50 2.36 -11.06
C ALA A 83 7.24 1.13 -10.53
N GLN A 84 6.53 0.00 -10.41
CA GLN A 84 7.11 -1.22 -9.87
C GLN A 84 8.33 -1.66 -10.70
N ASN A 85 9.42 -2.05 -10.03
CA ASN A 85 10.71 -2.43 -10.62
C ASN A 85 11.56 -1.30 -11.23
N GLN A 86 11.17 -0.03 -11.06
CA GLN A 86 12.10 1.07 -11.34
C GLN A 86 13.08 1.24 -10.17
N GLY A 87 14.35 1.56 -10.48
CA GLY A 87 15.37 1.86 -9.46
C GLY A 87 15.03 3.11 -8.65
N HIS A 88 15.77 3.36 -7.58
CA HIS A 88 15.65 4.61 -6.83
C HIS A 88 16.15 5.76 -7.72
N SER A 89 15.37 6.83 -7.88
CA SER A 89 15.84 8.10 -8.42
C SER A 89 15.98 9.11 -7.28
N ASP A 90 16.74 10.17 -7.50
CA ASP A 90 16.93 11.26 -6.53
C ASP A 90 15.66 12.09 -6.29
N ASP A 91 14.55 11.77 -6.97
CA ASP A 91 13.28 12.47 -6.79
C ASP A 91 12.63 12.06 -5.46
N ASP A 92 12.13 13.04 -4.72
CA ASP A 92 11.40 12.86 -3.46
C ASP A 92 10.30 11.81 -3.63
N PHE A 93 10.51 10.65 -2.99
CA PHE A 93 9.53 9.58 -2.92
C PHE A 93 8.63 9.86 -1.71
N ASP A 94 7.40 10.29 -1.97
CA ASP A 94 6.36 10.50 -0.95
C ASP A 94 5.03 9.98 -1.52
N PRO A 95 4.72 8.69 -1.32
CA PRO A 95 3.66 8.08 -2.06
C PRO A 95 2.32 8.17 -1.33
N GLU A 96 1.31 8.69 -2.02
CA GLU A 96 -0.05 8.86 -1.51
C GLU A 96 -0.93 7.67 -1.96
N ILE A 97 -1.53 6.93 -1.02
CA ILE A 97 -2.39 5.79 -1.34
C ILE A 97 -3.77 6.22 -1.81
N TYR A 98 -4.19 5.68 -2.95
CA TYR A 98 -5.54 5.88 -3.49
C TYR A 98 -6.44 4.65 -3.32
N GLY A 99 -5.87 3.45 -3.23
CA GLY A 99 -6.63 2.26 -2.90
C GLY A 99 -5.89 0.94 -3.07
N ALA A 100 -6.51 -0.12 -2.56
CA ALA A 100 -6.05 -1.49 -2.70
C ALA A 100 -7.15 -2.35 -3.34
N PHE A 101 -6.77 -3.26 -4.23
CA PHE A 101 -7.69 -4.09 -5.01
C PHE A 101 -7.21 -5.53 -5.05
N VAL A 102 -8.13 -6.48 -5.16
CA VAL A 102 -7.78 -7.90 -5.42
C VAL A 102 -7.79 -8.26 -6.91
N ASP A 103 -8.21 -7.33 -7.76
CA ASP A 103 -8.29 -7.50 -9.20
C ASP A 103 -7.48 -6.41 -9.92
N ARG A 104 -6.60 -6.84 -10.81
CA ARG A 104 -5.69 -5.97 -11.54
C ARG A 104 -6.43 -5.00 -12.45
N GLN A 105 -7.43 -5.48 -13.18
CA GLN A 105 -8.16 -4.67 -14.14
C GLN A 105 -8.92 -3.53 -13.45
N GLN A 106 -9.51 -3.79 -12.27
CA GLN A 106 -10.13 -2.76 -11.44
C GLN A 106 -9.13 -1.71 -10.95
N ALA A 107 -7.93 -2.14 -10.53
CA ALA A 107 -6.87 -1.23 -10.10
C ALA A 107 -6.41 -0.32 -11.25
N GLU A 108 -6.11 -0.89 -12.41
CA GLU A 108 -5.68 -0.17 -13.60
C GLU A 108 -6.76 0.79 -14.11
N TRP A 109 -8.02 0.36 -14.14
CA TRP A 109 -9.14 1.22 -14.51
C TRP A 109 -9.31 2.40 -13.54
N PHE A 110 -9.16 2.14 -12.24
CA PHE A 110 -9.20 3.18 -11.22
C PHE A 110 -8.05 4.18 -11.41
N ALA A 111 -6.83 3.68 -11.61
CA ALA A 111 -5.64 4.50 -11.86
C ALA A 111 -5.80 5.40 -13.09
N GLU A 112 -6.36 4.88 -14.18
CA GLU A 112 -6.60 5.65 -15.42
C GLU A 112 -7.68 6.72 -15.25
N LYS A 113 -8.71 6.44 -14.45
CA LYS A 113 -9.83 7.35 -14.23
C LYS A 113 -9.47 8.49 -13.29
N ASP A 114 -8.71 8.21 -12.24
CA ASP A 114 -8.41 9.16 -11.16
C ASP A 114 -7.06 9.87 -11.34
N ARG A 115 -6.38 9.67 -12.48
CA ARG A 115 -5.15 10.40 -12.86
C ARG A 115 -5.30 11.90 -13.08
N TYR A 116 -6.51 12.46 -12.93
CA TYR A 116 -6.79 13.86 -13.21
C TYR A 116 -6.92 14.67 -11.91
N ILE A 117 -6.01 15.62 -11.69
CA ILE A 117 -6.13 16.63 -10.63
C ILE A 117 -6.39 17.98 -11.30
N GLY A 118 -7.65 18.38 -11.32
CA GLY A 118 -8.11 19.53 -12.11
C GLY A 118 -7.92 19.27 -13.60
N GLN A 119 -7.02 20.02 -14.24
CA GLN A 119 -6.67 19.86 -15.66
C GLN A 119 -5.35 19.13 -15.89
N LYS A 120 -4.60 18.77 -14.84
CA LYS A 120 -3.30 18.09 -14.96
C LYS A 120 -3.49 16.57 -14.92
N ILE A 121 -2.81 15.89 -15.83
CA ILE A 121 -2.63 14.43 -15.79
C ILE A 121 -1.45 14.15 -14.86
N VAL A 122 -1.71 13.43 -13.78
CA VAL A 122 -0.71 12.96 -12.82
C VAL A 122 -0.71 11.43 -12.88
N PRO A 123 0.42 10.78 -13.22
CA PRO A 123 0.44 9.33 -13.32
C PRO A 123 0.17 8.70 -11.94
N LEU A 124 -0.74 7.73 -11.92
CA LEU A 124 -0.90 6.81 -10.81
C LEU A 124 -0.14 5.52 -11.13
N HIS A 125 0.48 4.95 -10.12
CA HIS A 125 1.20 3.69 -10.19
C HIS A 125 0.33 2.56 -9.65
N VAL A 126 0.48 1.38 -10.24
CA VAL A 126 -0.13 0.14 -9.76
C VAL A 126 0.99 -0.82 -9.43
N TRP A 127 1.11 -1.22 -8.16
CA TRP A 127 2.04 -2.25 -7.72
C TRP A 127 1.28 -3.55 -7.45
N GLU A 128 1.83 -4.65 -7.92
CA GLU A 128 1.37 -6.01 -7.64
C GLU A 128 2.16 -6.58 -6.46
N LEU A 129 1.52 -6.74 -5.31
CA LEU A 129 2.17 -7.12 -4.05
C LEU A 129 1.57 -8.41 -3.50
N LYS A 130 2.45 -9.28 -2.98
CA LYS A 130 2.03 -10.41 -2.15
C LYS A 130 1.80 -9.91 -0.72
N PRO A 131 0.77 -10.39 0.00
CA PRO A 131 0.67 -10.04 1.40
C PRO A 131 1.82 -10.66 2.22
N GLY A 132 2.32 -9.90 3.19
CA GLY A 132 3.58 -10.17 3.88
C GLY A 132 4.83 -9.76 3.09
N TRP A 133 4.68 -9.11 1.92
CA TRP A 133 5.81 -8.56 1.19
C TRP A 133 6.48 -7.45 1.99
N THR A 134 7.81 -7.45 1.96
CA THR A 134 8.66 -6.39 2.49
C THR A 134 9.68 -5.96 1.44
N SER A 135 9.98 -4.66 1.39
CA SER A 135 11.08 -4.16 0.57
C SER A 135 12.41 -4.54 1.21
N SER A 136 13.31 -5.14 0.43
CA SER A 136 14.69 -5.42 0.85
C SER A 136 15.68 -4.32 0.48
N ASN A 137 15.19 -3.27 -0.18
CA ASN A 137 16.01 -2.18 -0.72
C ASN A 137 15.37 -0.86 -0.25
N LEU A 138 15.53 -0.56 1.03
CA LEU A 138 15.20 0.76 1.54
C LEU A 138 16.08 1.78 0.81
N ARG A 139 15.55 2.96 0.51
CA ARG A 139 16.36 4.06 -0.06
C ARG A 139 17.58 4.40 0.82
N TRP A 140 17.53 4.00 2.08
CA TRP A 140 18.49 4.30 3.14
C TRP A 140 19.41 3.11 3.50
N ASP A 141 19.42 2.03 2.72
CA ASP A 141 20.38 0.91 2.85
C ASP A 141 21.75 1.19 2.19
#